data_AF-A0A4P5RD95-F1
#
_entry.id   AF-A0A4P5RD95-F1
#
_cell.length_a   1.000
_cell.length_b   1.000
_cell.length_c   1.000
_cell.angle_alpha   90.00
_cell.angle_beta   90.00
_cell.angle_gamma   90.00
#
_symmetry.space_group_name_H-M   'P 1'
#
loop_
_entity.id
_entity.type
_entity.pdbx_description
1 polymer ?
#
loop_
_entity_poly.entity_id
_entity_poly.type
_entity_poly.pdbx_seq_one_letter_code
_entity_poly.pdbx_strand_id
1 'polypeptide(L)'
;METFQTSNEYSPQAPWAFVKKSLTPTCSREDAEFILSWVAFAIAGAWSLKSRWLDLMAYSNGSSMLAQDWGTRLSGNDLVYFLKGSPTITNVESFVGPVFIFLSLGILFLILRSGWRLQAHTLGQPAHFSPWIKGLGDALIIGLLPTILLGWLLGWLGDGLRWVGTLPTMWVAFLWSILLPMALTSFWMIQWSICRVQRLMGPVTDYKHHLRFCFNAIWKNVGSWLSLAMISTTLRLALSYGALWGAWRWGAGTSAALWSVILIQVGVTILNAGILRSLLVNVVHFLSNQHFILKTVEDLKRRVL
;
A
#
# COMPACT_ATOMS: atom_id res chain seq x y z
N MET A 1 24.13 39.53 24.31
CA MET A 1 23.04 39.56 23.30
C MET A 1 23.19 38.28 22.50
N GLU A 2 22.52 37.21 22.93
CA GLU A 2 22.57 35.93 22.21
C GLU A 2 21.73 36.08 20.95
N THR A 3 22.38 35.98 19.79
CA THR A 3 21.72 35.87 18.51
C THR A 3 21.03 34.51 18.47
N PHE A 4 19.73 34.48 18.76
CA PHE A 4 18.88 33.35 18.40
C PHE A 4 19.00 33.15 16.88
N GLN A 5 19.82 32.19 16.47
CA GLN A 5 19.73 31.65 15.13
C GLN A 5 18.33 31.07 15.00
N THR A 6 17.44 31.81 14.35
CA THR A 6 16.18 31.28 13.83
C THR A 6 16.56 30.30 12.72
N SER A 7 17.03 29.11 13.10
CA SER A 7 17.08 27.96 12.21
C SER A 7 15.67 27.81 11.63
N ASN A 8 15.57 27.36 10.39
CA ASN A 8 14.32 27.11 9.66
C ASN A 8 13.31 26.18 10.39
N GLU A 9 13.60 25.71 11.60
CA GLU A 9 12.76 24.84 12.43
C GLU A 9 11.43 25.48 12.85
N TYR A 10 11.34 26.81 12.95
CA TYR A 10 10.14 27.52 13.42
C TYR A 10 9.28 28.15 12.30
N SER A 11 9.74 28.08 11.04
CA SER A 11 8.96 28.63 9.92
C SER A 11 7.72 27.75 9.63
N PRO A 12 6.55 28.34 9.29
CA PRO A 12 5.39 27.57 8.87
C PRO A 12 5.77 26.75 7.63
N GLN A 13 5.93 25.45 7.84
CA GLN A 13 6.34 24.54 6.79
C GLN A 13 5.19 24.40 5.79
N ALA A 14 5.51 24.53 4.50
CA ALA A 14 4.57 24.21 3.42
C ALA A 14 3.99 22.79 3.65
N PRO A 15 2.75 22.51 3.20
CA PRO A 15 2.05 21.24 3.45
C PRO A 15 2.78 19.99 2.92
N TRP A 16 3.91 20.17 2.24
CA TRP A 16 4.74 19.15 1.62
C TRP A 16 6.19 19.12 2.12
N ALA A 17 6.56 19.95 3.09
CA ALA A 17 7.96 20.08 3.53
C ALA A 17 8.56 18.78 4.08
N PHE A 18 7.72 17.89 4.63
CA PHE A 18 8.13 16.58 5.13
C PHE A 18 8.49 15.59 4.01
N VAL A 19 7.99 15.79 2.78
CA VAL A 19 8.28 14.93 1.63
C VAL A 19 9.75 14.97 1.26
N LYS A 20 10.38 16.15 1.28
CA LYS A 20 11.80 16.31 0.97
C LYS A 20 12.69 15.47 1.90
N LYS A 21 12.33 15.35 3.18
CA LYS A 21 13.07 14.55 4.18
C LYS A 21 12.89 13.04 3.96
N SER A 22 11.76 12.61 3.41
CA SER A 22 11.49 11.19 3.11
C SER A 22 12.21 10.66 1.86
N LEU A 23 12.67 11.56 0.98
CA LEU A 23 13.34 11.23 -0.27
C LEU A 23 14.82 10.90 -0.09
N THR A 24 15.42 11.20 1.06
CA THR A 24 16.79 10.78 1.37
C THR A 24 16.82 9.26 1.53
N PRO A 25 17.49 8.53 0.62
CA PRO A 25 17.57 7.09 0.73
C PRO A 25 18.43 6.74 1.94
N THR A 26 17.87 6.02 2.90
CA THR A 26 18.64 5.33 3.93
C THR A 26 18.68 3.85 3.55
N CYS A 27 19.86 3.27 3.50
CA CYS A 27 20.03 1.83 3.36
C CYS A 27 20.15 1.20 4.75
N SER A 28 19.08 1.28 5.55
CA SER A 28 19.03 0.59 6.85
C SER A 28 18.63 -0.88 6.66
N ARG A 29 18.91 -1.72 7.66
CA ARG A 29 18.46 -3.11 7.68
C ARG A 29 16.93 -3.18 7.63
N GLU A 30 16.26 -2.30 8.37
CA GLU A 30 14.81 -2.19 8.44
C GLU A 30 14.19 -1.81 7.09
N ASP A 31 14.85 -0.95 6.31
CA ASP A 31 14.45 -0.62 4.95
C ASP A 31 14.47 -1.87 4.04
N ALA A 32 15.55 -2.65 4.10
CA ALA A 32 15.68 -3.88 3.32
C ALA A 32 14.65 -4.95 3.73
N GLU A 33 14.43 -5.16 5.04
CA GLU A 33 13.42 -6.10 5.54
C GLU A 33 12.01 -5.73 5.05
N PHE A 34 11.68 -4.44 5.02
CA PHE A 34 10.38 -3.97 4.52
C PHE A 34 10.23 -4.22 3.02
N ILE A 35 11.22 -3.85 2.21
CA ILE A 35 11.20 -4.05 0.76
C ILE A 35 11.10 -5.53 0.42
N LEU A 36 11.92 -6.39 1.06
CA LEU A 36 11.90 -7.83 0.83
C LEU A 36 10.57 -8.47 1.22
N SER A 37 9.90 -7.99 2.27
CA SER A 37 8.57 -8.46 2.66
C SER A 37 7.53 -8.18 1.57
N TRP A 38 7.58 -7.01 0.93
CA TRP A 38 6.72 -6.66 -0.20
C TRP A 38 7.05 -7.46 -1.46
N VAL A 39 8.33 -7.71 -1.73
CA VAL A 39 8.75 -8.58 -2.85
C VAL A 39 8.22 -10.00 -2.64
N ALA A 40 8.35 -10.56 -1.43
CA ALA A 40 7.80 -11.87 -1.10
C ALA A 40 6.27 -11.91 -1.29
N PHE A 41 5.56 -10.84 -0.90
CA PHE A 41 4.12 -10.72 -1.11
C PHE A 41 3.74 -10.71 -2.58
N ALA A 42 4.46 -9.94 -3.41
CA ALA A 42 4.23 -9.89 -4.84
C ALA A 42 4.49 -11.25 -5.51
N ILE A 43 5.54 -11.97 -5.11
CA ILE A 43 5.84 -13.33 -5.60
C ILE A 43 4.72 -14.29 -5.21
N ALA A 44 4.26 -14.26 -3.96
CA ALA A 44 3.14 -15.09 -3.51
C ALA A 44 1.86 -14.77 -4.32
N GLY A 45 1.55 -13.49 -4.51
CA GLY A 45 0.42 -13.06 -5.35
C GLY A 45 0.53 -13.51 -6.80
N ALA A 46 1.71 -13.39 -7.41
CA ALA A 46 1.99 -13.85 -8.77
C ALA A 46 1.82 -15.37 -8.91
N TRP A 47 2.22 -16.15 -7.89
CA TRP A 47 1.99 -17.58 -7.84
C TRP A 47 0.50 -17.94 -7.83
N SER A 48 -0.30 -17.23 -7.01
CA SER A 48 -1.76 -17.39 -7.00
C SER A 48 -2.38 -17.03 -8.37
N LEU A 49 -1.97 -15.92 -8.96
CA LEU A 49 -2.45 -15.52 -10.29
C LEU A 49 -2.09 -16.55 -11.36
N LYS A 50 -0.88 -17.12 -11.31
CA LYS A 50 -0.47 -18.23 -12.19
C LYS A 50 -1.40 -19.44 -12.03
N SER A 51 -1.71 -19.85 -10.81
CA SER A 51 -2.61 -21.00 -10.58
C SER A 51 -3.99 -20.75 -11.19
N ARG A 52 -4.62 -19.59 -10.88
CA ARG A 52 -5.89 -19.18 -11.47
C ARG A 52 -5.85 -19.07 -12.99
N TRP A 53 -4.69 -18.73 -13.55
CA TRP A 53 -4.51 -18.57 -14.98
C TRP A 53 -4.50 -19.94 -15.66
N LEU A 54 -3.81 -20.91 -15.06
CA LEU A 54 -3.84 -22.30 -15.51
C LEU A 54 -5.25 -22.87 -15.44
N ASP A 55 -6.03 -22.55 -14.40
CA ASP A 55 -7.42 -22.99 -14.29
C ASP A 55 -8.32 -22.36 -15.34
N LEU A 56 -8.16 -21.05 -15.61
CA LEU A 56 -8.90 -20.37 -16.66
C LEU A 56 -8.58 -20.97 -18.04
N MET A 57 -7.32 -21.33 -18.28
CA MET A 57 -6.89 -22.00 -19.52
C MET A 57 -7.47 -23.42 -19.62
N ALA A 58 -7.56 -24.14 -18.51
CA ALA A 58 -8.20 -25.46 -18.46
C ALA A 58 -9.71 -25.37 -18.70
N TYR A 59 -10.39 -24.42 -18.04
CA TYR A 59 -11.83 -24.19 -18.14
C TYR A 59 -12.25 -23.69 -19.52
N SER A 60 -11.50 -22.73 -20.08
CA SER A 60 -11.91 -22.07 -21.31
C SER A 60 -11.75 -22.97 -22.54
N ASN A 61 -10.71 -23.80 -22.67
CA ASN A 61 -10.44 -24.51 -23.93
C ASN A 61 -9.54 -25.76 -23.85
N GLY A 62 -9.34 -26.41 -22.70
CA GLY A 62 -8.60 -27.69 -22.65
C GLY A 62 -7.13 -27.58 -23.10
N SER A 63 -6.30 -26.97 -22.25
CA SER A 63 -4.83 -27.08 -22.18
C SER A 63 -3.96 -26.77 -23.43
N SER A 64 -4.52 -26.43 -24.59
CA SER A 64 -3.75 -26.21 -25.83
C SER A 64 -4.13 -24.91 -26.54
N MET A 65 -3.51 -23.78 -26.19
CA MET A 65 -3.51 -22.58 -27.04
C MET A 65 -2.16 -21.86 -27.07
N LEU A 66 -1.74 -21.47 -28.27
CA LEU A 66 -0.57 -20.64 -28.54
C LEU A 66 -0.84 -19.17 -28.15
N ALA A 67 0.22 -18.43 -27.82
CA ALA A 67 0.18 -17.05 -27.32
C ALA A 67 -0.49 -16.01 -28.23
N GLN A 68 -0.70 -16.35 -29.49
CA GLN A 68 -1.19 -15.42 -30.53
C GLN A 68 -2.72 -15.28 -30.54
N ASP A 69 -3.48 -16.22 -29.97
CA ASP A 69 -4.95 -16.18 -29.92
C ASP A 69 -5.52 -15.55 -28.63
N TRP A 70 -4.65 -15.09 -27.73
CA TRP A 70 -5.03 -14.60 -26.39
C TRP A 70 -5.80 -13.28 -26.43
N GLY A 71 -5.41 -12.36 -27.32
CA GLY A 71 -6.00 -11.01 -27.39
C GLY A 71 -7.34 -10.94 -28.13
N THR A 72 -7.70 -11.96 -28.90
CA THR A 72 -8.88 -11.95 -29.78
C THR A 72 -10.12 -12.58 -29.15
N ARG A 73 -9.97 -13.33 -28.05
CA ARG A 73 -11.07 -14.10 -27.42
C ARG A 73 -11.37 -13.76 -25.96
N LEU A 74 -10.49 -13.05 -25.25
CA LEU A 74 -10.74 -12.66 -23.86
C LEU A 74 -11.64 -11.42 -23.82
N SER A 75 -12.88 -11.59 -23.34
CA SER A 75 -13.76 -10.46 -23.06
C SER A 75 -13.31 -9.72 -21.78
N GLY A 76 -13.69 -8.45 -21.63
CA GLY A 76 -13.44 -7.71 -20.39
C GLY A 76 -14.07 -8.38 -19.16
N ASN A 77 -15.15 -9.15 -19.34
CA ASN A 77 -15.72 -9.97 -18.29
C ASN A 77 -14.81 -11.13 -17.90
N ASP A 78 -14.16 -11.82 -18.85
CA ASP A 78 -13.26 -12.94 -18.56
C ASP A 78 -12.03 -12.48 -17.76
N LEU A 79 -11.49 -11.30 -18.08
CA LEU A 79 -10.40 -10.65 -17.35
C LEU A 79 -10.80 -10.29 -15.91
N VAL A 80 -12.04 -9.84 -15.74
CA VAL A 80 -12.62 -9.57 -14.44
C VAL A 80 -12.87 -10.85 -13.64
N TYR A 81 -13.37 -11.91 -14.28
CA TYR A 81 -13.60 -13.21 -13.66
C TYR A 81 -12.28 -13.86 -13.24
N PHE A 82 -11.23 -13.70 -14.04
CA PHE A 82 -9.87 -14.10 -13.70
C PHE A 82 -9.35 -13.40 -12.43
N LEU A 83 -9.53 -12.08 -12.33
CA LEU A 83 -9.07 -11.29 -11.18
C LEU A 83 -9.90 -11.56 -9.91
N LYS A 84 -11.23 -11.61 -10.01
CA LYS A 84 -12.12 -11.81 -8.85
C LYS A 84 -12.20 -13.28 -8.40
N GLY A 85 -11.80 -14.22 -9.26
CA GLY A 85 -11.97 -15.65 -9.04
C GLY A 85 -13.36 -16.12 -9.52
N SER A 86 -13.40 -17.25 -10.22
CA SER A 86 -14.66 -17.82 -10.70
C SER A 86 -15.41 -18.51 -9.56
N PRO A 87 -16.74 -18.33 -9.42
CA PRO A 87 -17.56 -19.11 -8.49
C PRO A 87 -17.68 -20.60 -8.90
N THR A 88 -17.34 -20.97 -10.15
CA THR A 88 -17.42 -22.34 -10.67
C THR A 88 -16.07 -23.08 -10.70
N ILE A 89 -14.96 -22.39 -10.45
CA ILE A 89 -13.63 -23.04 -10.34
C ILE A 89 -13.38 -23.32 -8.86
N THR A 90 -13.99 -24.39 -8.37
CA THR A 90 -13.87 -24.87 -6.99
C THR A 90 -12.69 -25.83 -6.79
N ASN A 91 -11.88 -26.09 -7.82
CA ASN A 91 -10.95 -27.23 -7.86
C ASN A 91 -9.45 -26.88 -7.89
N VAL A 92 -9.04 -25.74 -7.31
CA VAL A 92 -7.63 -25.60 -6.89
C VAL A 92 -7.52 -26.16 -5.48
N GLU A 93 -7.39 -27.49 -5.42
CA GLU A 93 -7.00 -28.32 -4.27
C GLU A 93 -7.28 -27.72 -2.88
N SER A 94 -8.24 -28.31 -2.16
CA SER A 94 -8.73 -27.92 -0.83
C SER A 94 -7.66 -27.64 0.24
N PHE A 95 -6.40 -28.04 0.03
CA PHE A 95 -5.25 -27.74 0.88
C PHE A 95 -4.46 -26.48 0.47
N VAL A 96 -4.38 -26.16 -0.82
CA VAL A 96 -3.61 -25.00 -1.34
C VAL A 96 -4.28 -23.68 -0.98
N GLY A 97 -5.62 -23.63 -0.96
CA GLY A 97 -6.38 -22.45 -0.55
C GLY A 97 -6.06 -22.00 0.90
N PRO A 98 -6.20 -22.87 1.91
CA PRO A 98 -5.81 -22.56 3.29
C PRO A 98 -4.33 -22.21 3.43
N VAL A 99 -3.41 -22.97 2.80
CA VAL A 99 -1.97 -22.67 2.83
C VAL A 99 -1.67 -21.29 2.26
N PHE A 100 -2.32 -20.91 1.17
CA PHE A 100 -2.17 -19.60 0.56
C PHE A 100 -2.71 -18.48 1.46
N ILE A 101 -3.84 -18.69 2.13
CA ILE A 101 -4.40 -17.75 3.11
C ILE A 101 -3.42 -17.57 4.28
N PHE A 102 -2.93 -18.66 4.88
CA PHE A 102 -1.96 -18.59 5.97
C PHE A 102 -0.65 -17.94 5.56
N LEU A 103 -0.12 -18.27 4.38
CA LEU A 103 1.08 -17.65 3.82
C LEU A 103 0.86 -16.16 3.57
N SER A 104 -0.27 -15.77 2.99
CA SER A 104 -0.60 -14.37 2.73
C SER A 104 -0.77 -13.58 4.02
N LEU A 105 -1.40 -14.16 5.05
CA LEU A 105 -1.52 -13.55 6.38
C LEU A 105 -0.16 -13.44 7.07
N GLY A 106 0.70 -14.46 6.93
CA GLY A 106 2.07 -14.44 7.45
C GLY A 106 2.93 -13.38 6.78
N ILE A 107 2.86 -13.25 5.45
CA ILE A 107 3.58 -12.20 4.72
C ILE A 107 3.02 -10.81 5.04
N LEU A 108 1.69 -10.68 5.14
CA LEU A 108 1.08 -9.43 5.59
C LEU A 108 1.57 -9.05 6.99
N PHE A 109 1.61 -9.99 7.93
CA PHE A 109 2.20 -9.77 9.25
C PHE A 109 3.65 -9.28 9.15
N LEU A 110 4.48 -9.87 8.27
CA LEU A 110 5.87 -9.45 8.05
C LEU A 110 5.96 -8.03 7.50
N ILE A 111 5.13 -7.68 6.51
CA ILE A 111 5.02 -6.29 6.00
C ILE A 111 4.64 -5.35 7.15
N LEU A 112 3.67 -5.74 7.96
CA LEU A 112 3.17 -4.90 9.04
C LEU A 112 4.21 -4.74 10.16
N ARG A 113 4.99 -5.78 10.43
CA ARG A 113 6.03 -5.79 11.45
C ARG A 113 7.29 -5.04 11.00
N SER A 114 7.77 -5.29 9.78
CA SER A 114 8.92 -4.60 9.20
C SER A 114 8.65 -3.10 9.03
N GLY A 115 7.45 -2.72 8.57
CA GLY A 115 7.05 -1.33 8.47
C GLY A 115 7.02 -0.62 9.83
N TRP A 116 6.72 -1.34 10.92
CA TRP A 116 6.80 -0.77 12.28
C TRP A 116 8.23 -0.56 12.74
N ARG A 117 9.10 -1.57 12.54
CA ARG A 117 10.52 -1.47 12.88
C ARG A 117 11.16 -0.30 12.15
N LEU A 118 10.84 -0.12 10.88
CA LEU A 118 11.29 1.01 10.06
C LEU A 118 10.90 2.36 10.68
N GLN A 119 9.65 2.51 11.12
CA GLN A 119 9.18 3.77 11.72
C GLN A 119 9.81 4.04 13.09
N ALA A 120 9.95 3.01 13.92
CA ALA A 120 10.62 3.11 15.20
C ALA A 120 12.10 3.50 15.01
N HIS A 121 12.79 2.85 14.08
CA HIS A 121 14.17 3.19 13.69
C HIS A 121 14.27 4.64 13.20
N THR A 122 13.34 5.09 12.36
CA THR A 122 13.30 6.49 11.86
C THR A 122 13.11 7.50 12.99
N LEU A 123 12.42 7.13 14.07
CA LEU A 123 12.26 7.95 15.27
C LEU A 123 13.38 7.79 16.31
N GLY A 124 14.36 6.91 16.06
CA GLY A 124 15.40 6.57 17.05
C GLY A 124 14.84 5.86 18.29
N GLN A 125 13.69 5.20 18.18
CA GLN A 125 13.01 4.51 19.27
C GLN A 125 13.13 2.98 19.14
N PRO A 126 13.18 2.24 20.25
CA PRO A 126 13.14 0.78 20.22
C PRO A 126 11.78 0.24 19.73
N ALA A 127 11.82 -0.76 18.84
CA ALA A 127 10.63 -1.33 18.19
C ALA A 127 9.90 -2.38 19.06
N HIS A 128 9.39 -1.98 20.22
CA HIS A 128 8.65 -2.87 21.14
C HIS A 128 7.39 -3.49 20.52
N PHE A 129 7.05 -4.70 20.97
CA PHE A 129 5.92 -5.47 20.44
C PHE A 129 4.55 -5.00 20.96
N SER A 130 4.47 -4.58 22.22
CA SER A 130 3.21 -4.13 22.85
C SER A 130 2.59 -2.90 22.14
N PRO A 131 3.34 -1.82 21.84
CA PRO A 131 2.80 -0.69 21.08
C PRO A 131 2.41 -1.07 19.65
N TRP A 132 3.11 -2.04 19.04
CA TRP A 132 2.80 -2.55 17.71
C TRP A 132 1.45 -3.26 17.65
N ILE A 133 1.15 -4.20 18.56
CA ILE A 133 -0.17 -4.87 18.62
C ILE A 133 -1.28 -3.86 18.86
N LYS A 134 -1.08 -2.93 19.81
CA LYS A 134 -2.10 -1.93 20.12
C LYS A 134 -2.40 -1.05 18.89
N GLY A 135 -1.36 -0.59 18.19
CA GLY A 135 -1.50 0.17 16.95
C GLY A 135 -2.12 -0.63 15.79
N LEU A 136 -1.91 -1.95 15.75
CA LEU A 136 -2.61 -2.83 14.81
C LEU A 136 -4.11 -2.85 15.11
N GLY A 137 -4.50 -3.04 16.37
CA GLY A 137 -5.90 -2.99 16.80
C GLY A 137 -6.60 -1.68 16.43
N ASP A 138 -5.92 -0.54 16.62
CA ASP A 138 -6.47 0.78 16.29
C ASP A 138 -6.69 0.97 14.80
N ALA A 139 -5.74 0.48 13.99
CA ALA A 139 -5.87 0.54 12.55
C ALA A 139 -6.97 -0.36 12.01
N LEU A 140 -7.28 -1.47 12.69
CA LEU A 140 -8.44 -2.29 12.35
C LEU A 140 -9.76 -1.53 12.60
N ILE A 141 -9.88 -0.86 13.75
CA ILE A 141 -11.10 -0.16 14.18
C ILE A 141 -11.34 1.11 13.35
N ILE A 142 -10.32 1.97 13.23
CA ILE A 142 -10.43 3.27 12.55
C ILE A 142 -10.33 3.12 11.03
N GLY A 143 -9.66 2.06 10.57
CA GLY A 143 -9.16 1.97 9.20
C GLY A 143 -9.73 0.82 8.42
N LEU A 144 -9.35 -0.40 8.78
CA LEU A 144 -9.69 -1.59 8.01
C LEU A 144 -11.20 -1.72 7.88
N LEU A 145 -11.97 -1.57 8.97
CA LEU A 145 -13.43 -1.74 8.92
C LEU A 145 -14.10 -0.70 8.00
N PRO A 146 -13.85 0.63 8.13
CA PRO A 146 -14.39 1.61 7.18
C PRO A 146 -13.89 1.41 5.74
N THR A 147 -12.62 0.99 5.57
CA THR A 147 -12.01 0.79 4.25
C THR A 147 -12.59 -0.45 3.54
N ILE A 148 -12.88 -1.52 4.28
CA ILE A 148 -13.58 -2.71 3.78
C ILE A 148 -15.01 -2.34 3.41
N LEU A 149 -15.74 -1.62 4.27
CA LEU A 149 -17.11 -1.20 3.97
C LEU A 149 -17.17 -0.29 2.75
N LEU A 150 -16.27 0.69 2.67
CA LEU A 150 -16.16 1.58 1.51
C LEU A 150 -15.74 0.80 0.26
N GLY A 151 -14.76 -0.09 0.37
CA GLY A 151 -14.32 -0.94 -0.72
C GLY A 151 -15.42 -1.88 -1.22
N TRP A 152 -16.24 -2.41 -0.31
CA TRP A 152 -17.41 -3.23 -0.63
C TRP A 152 -18.48 -2.40 -1.35
N LEU A 153 -18.82 -1.21 -0.84
CA LEU A 153 -19.79 -0.31 -1.47
C LEU A 153 -19.33 0.13 -2.86
N LEU A 154 -18.09 0.57 -2.99
CA LEU A 154 -17.49 1.00 -4.25
C LEU A 154 -17.30 -0.17 -5.22
N GLY A 155 -17.06 -1.38 -4.69
CA GLY A 155 -17.03 -2.63 -5.47
C GLY A 155 -18.41 -2.98 -6.02
N TRP A 156 -19.45 -2.87 -5.19
CA TRP A 156 -20.85 -3.09 -5.58
C TRP A 156 -21.30 -2.10 -6.66
N LEU A 157 -20.96 -0.82 -6.52
CA LEU A 157 -21.23 0.20 -7.55
C LEU A 157 -20.49 -0.11 -8.86
N GLY A 158 -19.23 -0.54 -8.77
CA GLY A 158 -18.44 -0.97 -9.94
C GLY A 158 -19.02 -2.20 -10.63
N ASP A 159 -19.61 -3.13 -9.87
CA ASP A 159 -20.35 -4.26 -10.43
C ASP A 159 -21.66 -3.81 -11.07
N GLY A 160 -22.36 -2.82 -10.49
CA GLY A 160 -23.50 -2.14 -11.10
C GLY A 160 -23.24 -1.61 -12.51
N LEU A 161 -22.07 -0.99 -12.73
CA LEU A 161 -21.64 -0.51 -14.05
C LEU A 161 -21.46 -1.64 -15.08
N ARG A 162 -21.18 -2.87 -14.64
CA ARG A 162 -21.05 -4.02 -15.55
C ARG A 162 -22.40 -4.47 -16.10
N TRP A 163 -23.47 -4.35 -15.30
CA TRP A 163 -24.83 -4.71 -15.72
C TRP A 163 -25.39 -3.80 -16.82
N VAL A 164 -24.81 -2.60 -16.99
CA VAL A 164 -25.13 -1.68 -18.10
C VAL A 164 -24.64 -2.23 -19.44
N GLY A 165 -23.69 -3.17 -19.45
CA GLY A 165 -23.33 -3.99 -20.62
C GLY A 165 -22.61 -3.29 -21.76
N THR A 166 -22.33 -1.98 -21.66
CA THR A 166 -21.60 -1.26 -22.72
C THR A 166 -20.09 -1.49 -22.58
N LEU A 167 -19.39 -1.57 -23.72
CA LEU A 167 -17.93 -1.74 -23.75
C LEU A 167 -17.20 -0.68 -22.90
N PRO A 168 -17.55 0.62 -22.94
CA PRO A 168 -16.90 1.64 -22.09
C PRO A 168 -17.11 1.39 -20.59
N THR A 169 -18.31 1.01 -20.17
CA THR A 169 -18.61 0.74 -18.75
C THR A 169 -17.87 -0.49 -18.23
N MET A 170 -17.60 -1.48 -19.08
CA MET A 170 -16.79 -2.65 -18.72
C MET A 170 -15.32 -2.28 -18.49
N TRP A 171 -14.74 -1.42 -19.34
CA TRP A 171 -13.37 -0.93 -19.15
C TRP A 171 -13.22 -0.07 -17.89
N VAL A 172 -14.21 0.78 -17.61
CA VAL A 172 -14.24 1.56 -16.36
C VAL A 172 -14.29 0.63 -15.14
N ALA A 173 -15.17 -0.38 -15.15
CA ALA A 173 -15.26 -1.34 -14.06
C ALA A 173 -13.98 -2.20 -13.90
N PHE A 174 -13.28 -2.51 -14.99
CA PHE A 174 -11.98 -3.19 -14.95
C PHE A 174 -10.91 -2.30 -14.32
N LEU A 175 -10.74 -1.06 -14.79
CA LEU A 175 -9.79 -0.11 -14.20
C LEU A 175 -10.09 0.14 -12.73
N TRP A 176 -11.37 0.27 -12.38
CA TRP A 176 -11.83 0.43 -11.00
C TRP A 176 -11.40 -0.72 -10.09
N SER A 177 -11.47 -1.97 -10.59
CA SER A 177 -11.07 -3.15 -9.83
C SER A 177 -9.57 -3.22 -9.50
N ILE A 178 -8.73 -2.44 -10.20
CA ILE A 178 -7.29 -2.33 -9.97
C ILE A 178 -6.98 -1.08 -9.13
N LEU A 179 -7.54 0.07 -9.52
CA LEU A 179 -7.24 1.37 -8.90
C LEU A 179 -7.74 1.46 -7.47
N LEU A 180 -8.95 0.94 -7.20
CA LEU A 180 -9.58 1.06 -5.90
C LEU A 180 -8.76 0.35 -4.81
N PRO A 181 -8.37 -0.94 -4.94
CA PRO A 181 -7.51 -1.59 -3.95
C PRO A 181 -6.16 -0.89 -3.75
N MET A 182 -5.55 -0.38 -4.82
CA MET A 182 -4.27 0.35 -4.70
C MET A 182 -4.43 1.63 -3.89
N ALA A 183 -5.47 2.41 -4.17
CA ALA A 183 -5.76 3.64 -3.42
C ALA A 183 -6.07 3.35 -1.95
N LEU A 184 -6.94 2.37 -1.68
CA LEU A 184 -7.29 1.94 -0.32
C LEU A 184 -6.06 1.45 0.45
N THR A 185 -5.13 0.74 -0.21
CA THR A 185 -3.85 0.33 0.40
C THR A 185 -3.01 1.53 0.84
N SER A 186 -2.91 2.58 0.02
CA SER A 186 -2.17 3.79 0.41
C SER A 186 -2.81 4.51 1.59
N PHE A 187 -4.14 4.63 1.59
CA PHE A 187 -4.87 5.23 2.71
C PHE A 187 -4.70 4.44 4.00
N TRP A 188 -4.85 3.12 3.93
CA TRP A 188 -4.66 2.24 5.08
C TRP A 188 -3.24 2.33 5.63
N MET A 189 -2.23 2.36 4.76
CA MET A 189 -0.84 2.53 5.17
C MET A 189 -0.58 3.86 5.88
N ILE A 190 -1.17 4.96 5.40
CA ILE A 190 -1.09 6.28 6.06
C ILE A 190 -1.77 6.25 7.43
N GLN A 191 -3.00 5.76 7.49
CA GLN A 191 -3.79 5.75 8.72
C GLN A 191 -3.19 4.80 9.78
N TRP A 192 -2.78 3.59 9.38
CA TRP A 192 -2.07 2.66 10.24
C TRP A 192 -0.70 3.19 10.69
N SER A 193 -0.02 3.96 9.85
CA SER A 193 1.20 4.68 10.22
C SER A 193 0.94 5.73 11.31
N ILE A 194 -0.10 6.56 11.16
CA ILE A 194 -0.43 7.63 12.12
C ILE A 194 -0.63 7.06 13.53
N CYS A 195 -1.45 6.02 13.67
CA CYS A 195 -1.74 5.39 14.96
C CYS A 195 -0.48 4.86 15.65
N ARG A 196 0.42 4.24 14.87
CA ARG A 196 1.66 3.65 15.38
C ARG A 196 2.68 4.69 15.80
N VAL A 197 2.93 5.67 14.94
CA VAL A 197 3.90 6.74 15.21
C VAL A 197 3.48 7.54 16.45
N GLN A 198 2.18 7.82 16.64
CA GLN A 198 1.72 8.46 17.87
C GLN A 198 2.05 7.63 19.13
N ARG A 199 1.90 6.29 19.07
CA ARG A 199 2.25 5.40 20.19
C ARG A 199 3.75 5.34 20.48
N LEU A 200 4.60 5.63 19.48
CA LEU A 200 6.06 5.71 19.65
C LEU A 200 6.50 7.02 20.28
N MET A 201 5.83 8.14 19.95
CA MET A 201 6.25 9.46 20.40
C MET A 201 5.89 9.78 21.86
N GLY A 202 4.99 9.03 22.49
CA GLY A 202 4.73 9.21 23.92
C GLY A 202 3.74 8.20 24.50
N PRO A 203 3.80 7.96 25.83
CA PRO A 203 2.85 7.11 26.52
C PRO A 203 1.45 7.72 26.41
N VAL A 204 0.58 7.04 25.67
CA VAL A 204 -0.84 7.40 25.63
C VAL A 204 -1.45 7.02 26.98
N THR A 205 -1.86 8.02 27.75
CA THR A 205 -2.49 7.82 29.07
C THR A 205 -3.96 7.39 28.96
N ASP A 206 -4.67 7.80 27.91
CA ASP A 206 -6.08 7.42 27.67
C ASP A 206 -6.32 7.04 26.19
N TYR A 207 -6.96 5.89 25.99
CA TYR A 207 -7.33 5.36 24.68
C TYR A 207 -8.24 6.32 23.89
N LYS A 208 -9.17 7.00 24.56
CA LYS A 208 -10.07 7.95 23.91
C LYS A 208 -9.31 9.14 23.32
N HIS A 209 -8.28 9.61 24.03
CA HIS A 209 -7.41 10.68 23.56
C HIS A 209 -6.53 10.23 22.39
N HIS A 210 -6.08 8.97 22.39
CA HIS A 210 -5.39 8.38 21.23
C HIS A 210 -6.23 8.45 19.96
N LEU A 211 -7.44 7.88 20.01
CA LEU A 211 -8.33 7.81 18.86
C LEU A 211 -8.69 9.21 18.36
N ARG A 212 -9.02 10.14 19.27
CA ARG A 212 -9.31 11.54 18.91
C ARG A 212 -8.14 12.20 18.21
N PHE A 213 -6.91 12.00 18.70
CA PHE A 213 -5.72 12.54 18.03
C PHE A 213 -5.55 11.96 16.63
N CYS A 214 -5.64 10.63 16.48
CA CYS A 214 -5.50 9.97 15.19
C CYS A 214 -6.56 10.45 14.18
N PHE A 215 -7.83 10.49 14.59
CA PHE A 215 -8.92 11.01 13.76
C PHE A 215 -8.68 12.47 13.36
N ASN A 216 -8.29 13.32 14.31
CA ASN A 216 -8.00 14.72 14.03
C ASN A 216 -6.81 14.89 13.09
N ALA A 217 -5.74 14.09 13.24
CA ALA A 217 -4.57 14.14 12.38
C ALA A 217 -4.90 13.76 10.93
N ILE A 218 -5.81 12.78 10.75
CA ILE A 218 -6.32 12.39 9.44
C ILE A 218 -7.20 13.50 8.85
N TRP A 219 -8.21 13.97 9.59
CA TRP A 219 -9.19 14.91 9.06
C TRP A 219 -8.63 16.31 8.81
N LYS A 220 -7.81 16.85 9.72
CA LYS A 220 -7.23 18.19 9.56
C LYS A 220 -6.27 18.30 8.37
N ASN A 221 -5.73 17.18 7.91
CA ASN A 221 -4.78 17.13 6.80
C ASN A 221 -5.29 16.25 5.65
N VAL A 222 -6.62 16.10 5.52
CA VAL A 222 -7.24 15.21 4.53
C VAL A 222 -6.76 15.50 3.10
N GLY A 223 -6.58 16.78 2.75
CA GLY A 223 -6.06 17.19 1.44
C GLY A 223 -4.66 16.64 1.16
N SER A 224 -3.74 16.76 2.12
CA SER A 224 -2.36 16.26 2.01
C SER A 224 -2.31 14.73 1.99
N TRP A 225 -3.12 14.05 2.81
CA TRP A 225 -3.17 12.58 2.81
C TRP A 225 -3.77 12.02 1.52
N LEU A 226 -4.85 12.62 1.03
CA LEU A 226 -5.48 12.23 -0.23
C LEU A 226 -4.52 12.41 -1.39
N SER A 227 -3.86 13.56 -1.49
CA SER A 227 -2.89 13.81 -2.56
C SER A 227 -1.67 12.89 -2.47
N LEU A 228 -1.14 12.58 -1.28
CA LEU A 228 -0.10 11.55 -1.11
C LEU A 228 -0.56 10.16 -1.59
N ALA A 229 -1.77 9.76 -1.18
CA ALA A 229 -2.33 8.48 -1.56
C ALA A 229 -2.54 8.39 -3.08
N MET A 230 -3.02 9.47 -3.70
CA MET A 230 -3.22 9.55 -5.15
C MET A 230 -1.90 9.54 -5.91
N ILE A 231 -0.92 10.37 -5.53
CA ILE A 231 0.42 10.39 -6.16
C ILE A 231 1.06 9.00 -6.05
N SER A 232 1.03 8.39 -4.86
CA SER A 232 1.53 7.03 -4.64
C SER A 232 0.83 5.99 -5.52
N THR A 233 -0.49 6.10 -5.68
CA THR A 233 -1.27 5.18 -6.52
C THR A 233 -0.94 5.36 -7.99
N THR A 234 -0.91 6.59 -8.48
CA THR A 234 -0.57 6.92 -9.86
C THR A 234 0.85 6.48 -10.22
N LEU A 235 1.84 6.72 -9.35
CA LEU A 235 3.22 6.28 -9.59
C LEU A 235 3.32 4.75 -9.67
N ARG A 236 2.71 4.03 -8.72
CA ARG A 236 2.73 2.56 -8.73
C ARG A 236 2.02 1.98 -9.96
N LEU A 237 0.91 2.60 -10.37
CA LEU A 237 0.21 2.23 -11.59
C LEU A 237 1.07 2.47 -12.83
N ALA A 238 1.68 3.66 -12.94
CA ALA A 238 2.52 4.02 -14.08
C ALA A 238 3.73 3.09 -14.21
N LEU A 239 4.38 2.72 -13.09
CA LEU A 239 5.48 1.75 -13.08
C LEU A 239 5.01 0.36 -13.55
N SER A 240 3.90 -0.13 -12.98
CA SER A 240 3.37 -1.46 -13.28
C SER A 240 2.88 -1.56 -14.73
N TYR A 241 2.18 -0.53 -15.21
CA TYR A 241 1.74 -0.42 -16.59
C TYR A 241 2.93 -0.28 -17.55
N GLY A 242 3.90 0.56 -17.22
CA GLY A 242 5.12 0.75 -18.02
C GLY A 242 5.90 -0.55 -18.19
N ALA A 243 6.05 -1.34 -17.12
CA ALA A 243 6.68 -2.65 -17.20
C ALA A 243 5.88 -3.65 -18.04
N LEU A 244 4.55 -3.68 -17.89
CA LEU A 244 3.69 -4.56 -18.70
C LEU A 244 3.74 -4.17 -20.18
N TRP A 245 3.65 -2.88 -20.49
CA TRP A 245 3.71 -2.36 -21.85
C TRP A 245 5.09 -2.61 -22.48
N GLY A 246 6.16 -2.40 -21.72
CA GLY A 246 7.52 -2.73 -22.14
C GLY A 246 7.67 -4.22 -22.44
N ALA A 247 7.19 -5.09 -21.54
CA ALA A 247 7.20 -6.53 -21.74
C ALA A 247 6.42 -6.96 -22.99
N TRP A 248 5.24 -6.36 -23.22
CA TRP A 248 4.43 -6.58 -24.41
C TRP A 248 5.18 -6.21 -25.69
N ARG A 249 5.80 -5.02 -25.72
CA ARG A 249 6.54 -4.51 -26.88
C ARG A 249 7.82 -5.28 -27.15
N TRP A 250 8.48 -5.76 -26.09
CA TRP A 250 9.74 -6.48 -26.18
C TRP A 250 9.56 -7.87 -26.81
N GLY A 251 8.40 -8.49 -26.63
CA GLY A 251 8.06 -9.80 -27.20
C GLY A 251 8.81 -10.94 -26.51
N ALA A 252 8.09 -11.88 -25.89
CA ALA A 252 8.69 -13.01 -25.17
C ALA A 252 9.09 -14.18 -26.11
N GLY A 253 9.74 -13.89 -27.23
CA GLY A 253 10.14 -14.91 -28.22
C GLY A 253 11.41 -15.68 -27.87
N THR A 254 12.19 -15.21 -26.88
CA THR A 254 13.46 -15.82 -26.46
C THR A 254 13.56 -15.93 -24.95
N SER A 255 14.35 -16.87 -24.44
CA SER A 255 14.61 -17.02 -23.00
C SER A 255 15.22 -15.75 -22.39
N ALA A 256 16.08 -15.04 -23.13
CA ALA A 256 16.66 -13.76 -22.68
C ALA A 256 15.59 -12.67 -22.53
N ALA A 257 14.64 -12.59 -23.47
CA ALA A 257 13.50 -11.67 -23.37
C ALA A 257 12.63 -11.98 -22.14
N LEU A 258 12.34 -13.26 -21.88
CA LEU A 258 11.59 -13.68 -20.69
C LEU A 258 12.30 -13.25 -19.39
N TRP A 259 13.61 -13.53 -19.27
CA TRP A 259 14.37 -13.14 -18.09
C TRP A 259 14.44 -11.62 -17.90
N SER A 260 14.56 -10.84 -18.98
CA SER A 260 14.54 -9.38 -18.90
C SER A 260 13.20 -8.84 -18.38
N VAL A 261 12.08 -9.43 -18.81
CA VAL A 261 10.74 -9.08 -18.31
C VAL A 261 10.60 -9.41 -16.82
N ILE A 262 11.07 -10.58 -16.39
CA ILE A 262 11.06 -10.97 -14.97
C ILE A 262 11.87 -9.96 -14.14
N LEU A 263 13.07 -9.60 -14.58
CA LEU A 263 13.93 -8.64 -13.89
C LEU A 263 13.27 -7.25 -13.80
N ILE A 264 12.63 -6.79 -14.87
CA ILE A 264 11.88 -5.52 -14.88
C ILE A 264 10.73 -5.58 -13.86
N GLN A 265 9.98 -6.68 -13.79
CA GLN A 265 8.88 -6.82 -12.84
C GLN A 265 9.35 -6.87 -11.38
N VAL A 266 10.48 -7.53 -11.12
CA VAL A 266 11.14 -7.49 -9.80
C VAL A 266 11.57 -6.06 -9.46
N GLY A 267 12.18 -5.36 -10.40
CA GLY A 267 12.56 -3.95 -10.24
C GLY A 267 11.37 -3.05 -9.92
N VAL A 268 10.27 -3.18 -10.66
CA VAL A 268 9.03 -2.44 -10.39
C VAL A 268 8.43 -2.78 -9.04
N THR A 269 8.49 -4.03 -8.62
CA THR A 269 8.03 -4.45 -7.29
C THR A 269 8.84 -3.77 -6.19
N ILE A 270 10.17 -3.72 -6.33
CA ILE A 270 11.06 -3.02 -5.40
C ILE A 270 10.74 -1.52 -5.37
N LEU A 271 10.55 -0.89 -6.52
CA LEU A 271 10.19 0.53 -6.61
C LEU A 271 8.82 0.81 -5.97
N ASN A 272 7.83 -0.05 -6.21
CA ASN A 272 6.50 0.04 -5.59
C ASN A 272 6.59 -0.07 -4.06
N ALA A 273 7.42 -0.99 -3.54
CA ALA A 273 7.70 -1.10 -2.12
C ALA A 273 8.39 0.16 -1.58
N GLY A 274 9.32 0.74 -2.35
CA GLY A 274 9.97 2.03 -2.05
C GLY A 274 8.98 3.19 -1.94
N ILE A 275 7.99 3.28 -2.83
CA ILE A 275 6.92 4.29 -2.76
C ILE A 275 6.10 4.13 -1.47
N LEU A 276 5.73 2.89 -1.12
CA LEU A 276 4.99 2.60 0.11
C LEU A 276 5.82 2.89 1.37
N ARG A 277 7.12 2.60 1.33
CA ARG A 277 8.08 2.98 2.36
C ARG A 277 8.12 4.50 2.54
N SER A 278 8.20 5.27 1.46
CA SER A 278 8.16 6.73 1.51
C SER A 278 6.86 7.24 2.14
N LEU A 279 5.70 6.61 1.91
CA LEU A 279 4.46 6.98 2.62
C LEU A 279 4.59 6.81 4.14
N LEU A 280 5.15 5.69 4.61
CA LEU A 280 5.35 5.44 6.04
C LEU A 280 6.28 6.48 6.68
N VAL A 281 7.39 6.78 6.03
CA VAL A 281 8.41 7.73 6.51
C VAL A 281 7.88 9.17 6.49
N ASN A 282 7.07 9.52 5.49
CA ASN A 282 6.41 10.84 5.41
C ASN A 282 5.54 11.11 6.63
N VAL A 283 4.74 10.14 7.05
CA VAL A 283 3.91 10.26 8.26
C VAL A 283 4.77 10.43 9.52
N VAL A 284 5.88 9.70 9.62
CA VAL A 284 6.82 9.85 10.75
C VAL A 284 7.33 11.28 10.84
N HIS A 285 7.84 11.83 9.74
CA HIS A 285 8.35 13.20 9.72
C HIS A 285 7.28 14.23 9.98
N PHE A 286 6.09 14.07 9.40
CA PHE A 286 4.95 14.96 9.64
C PHE A 286 4.60 15.01 11.14
N LEU A 287 4.41 13.84 11.75
CA LEU A 287 3.99 13.75 13.15
C LEU A 287 5.09 14.17 14.14
N SER A 288 6.34 13.86 13.84
CA SER A 288 7.49 14.30 14.64
C SER A 288 7.59 15.84 14.65
N ASN A 289 7.45 16.48 13.50
CA ASN A 289 7.43 17.94 13.41
C ASN A 289 6.25 18.54 14.19
N GLN A 290 5.05 17.96 14.09
CA GLN A 290 3.88 18.42 14.85
C GLN A 290 4.10 18.28 16.36
N HIS A 291 4.67 17.17 16.82
CA HIS A 291 4.96 16.94 18.23
C HIS A 291 6.01 17.92 18.76
N PHE A 292 7.08 18.17 17.99
CA PHE A 292 8.10 19.17 18.33
C PHE A 292 7.48 20.57 18.52
N ILE A 293 6.65 21.02 17.56
CA ILE A 293 5.99 22.33 17.64
C ILE A 293 5.11 22.43 18.89
N LEU A 294 4.29 21.42 19.16
CA LEU A 294 3.40 21.42 20.33
C LEU A 294 4.18 21.49 21.64
N LYS A 295 5.25 20.69 21.75
CA LYS A 295 6.11 20.68 22.94
C LYS A 295 6.79 22.03 23.16
N THR A 296 7.33 22.64 22.10
CA THR A 296 7.98 23.95 22.20
C THR A 296 6.98 25.05 22.58
N VAL A 297 5.76 25.02 22.06
CA VAL A 297 4.69 25.96 22.46
C VAL A 297 4.32 25.78 23.94
N GLU A 298 4.22 24.54 24.43
CA GLU A 298 3.97 24.27 25.85
C GLU A 298 5.12 24.77 26.73
N ASP A 299 6.37 24.52 26.35
CA ASP A 299 7.54 24.97 27.08
C ASP A 299 7.65 26.51 27.11
N LEU A 300 7.30 27.18 26.01
CA LEU A 300 7.20 28.65 25.96
C LEU A 300 6.10 29.18 26.88
N LYS A 301 4.91 28.56 26.87
CA LYS A 301 3.82 28.95 27.78
C LYS A 301 4.20 28.82 29.25
N ARG A 302 4.95 27.77 29.61
CA ARG A 302 5.44 27.55 30.98
C ARG A 302 6.55 28.51 31.43
N ARG A 303 7.22 29.19 30.49
CA ARG A 303 8.29 30.16 30.79
C ARG A 303 7.77 31.60 30.83
N VAL A 304 6.62 31.86 30.23
CA VAL A 304 6.00 33.20 30.14
C VAL A 304 4.90 33.39 31.19
N LEU A 305 4.32 32.31 31.71
CA LEU A 305 3.42 32.28 32.87
C LEU A 305 4.17 31.85 34.12
#